data_AF-A0A699GP57-F1
#
_entry.id   AF-A0A699GP57-F1
#
_cell.length_a   1.000
_cell.length_b   1.000
_cell.length_c   1.000
_cell.angle_alpha   90.00
_cell.angle_beta   90.00
_cell.angle_gamma   90.00
#
_symmetry.space_group_name_H-M   'P 1'
#
loop_
_entity.id
_entity.type
_entity.pdbx_description
1 polymer ?
#
loop_
_entity_poly.entity_id
_entity_poly.type
_entity_poly.pdbx_seq_one_letter_code
_entity_poly.pdbx_strand_id
1 'polypeptide(L)' 'WKLYDSCGVRHVAAKDKEIFMLVEKDCPLRKGLALVMICYKIQVENFLQMANELVLKIYRITNSPRQQGD' A
#
# COMPACT_ATOMS: atom_id res chain seq x y z
N TRP A 1 -1.59 7.02 -36.62
CA TRP A 1 -2.50 7.99 -36.00
C TRP A 1 -3.93 7.60 -36.34
N LYS A 2 -4.69 7.04 -35.38
CA LYS A 2 -6.17 6.89 -35.34
C LYS A 2 -6.57 5.92 -34.21
N LEU A 3 -6.55 6.37 -32.95
CA LEU A 3 -7.06 5.59 -31.80
C LEU A 3 -8.02 6.37 -30.89
N TYR A 4 -8.30 7.64 -31.19
CA TYR A 4 -9.01 8.55 -30.28
C TYR A 4 -10.29 9.17 -30.85
N ASP A 5 -10.93 8.55 -31.84
CA ASP A 5 -12.11 9.15 -32.49
C ASP A 5 -13.47 8.65 -31.96
N SER A 6 -13.48 7.91 -30.83
CA SER A 6 -14.72 7.31 -30.32
C SER A 6 -15.17 7.82 -28.96
N CYS A 7 -14.57 8.89 -28.43
CA CYS A 7 -15.07 9.57 -27.23
C CYS A 7 -16.18 10.56 -27.61
N GLY A 8 -17.22 10.01 -28.23
CA GLY A 8 -18.48 10.69 -28.50
C GLY A 8 -19.11 11.11 -27.18
N VAL A 9 -19.01 12.41 -26.92
CA VAL A 9 -19.78 13.19 -25.95
C VAL A 9 -21.24 12.78 -26.01
N ARG A 10 -21.66 11.86 -25.14
CA ARG A 10 -23.08 11.57 -24.90
C ARG A 10 -23.31 11.30 -23.41
N HIS A 11 -23.82 12.36 -22.78
CA HIS A 11 -24.58 12.36 -21.53
C HIS A 11 -23.83 12.18 -20.20
N VAL A 12 -23.20 13.28 -19.80
CA VAL A 12 -22.71 13.69 -18.47
C VAL A 12 -23.86 13.80 -17.43
N ALA A 13 -24.74 12.81 -17.24
CA ALA A 13 -25.82 12.96 -16.25
C ALA A 13 -26.38 11.71 -15.55
N ALA A 14 -25.84 10.49 -15.73
CA ALA A 14 -26.51 9.28 -15.20
C ALA A 14 -25.64 8.21 -14.52
N LYS A 15 -24.32 8.38 -14.38
CA LYS A 15 -23.42 7.22 -14.15
C LYS A 15 -22.56 7.23 -12.87
N ASP A 16 -22.81 8.06 -11.85
CA ASP A 16 -22.06 7.90 -10.57
C ASP A 16 -22.25 6.50 -9.93
N LYS A 17 -23.41 5.86 -10.15
CA LYS A 17 -23.63 4.45 -9.79
C LYS A 17 -22.89 3.46 -10.70
N GLU A 18 -22.67 3.80 -11.96
CA GLU A 18 -21.97 2.94 -12.92
C GLU A 18 -20.45 3.11 -12.86
N ILE A 19 -19.91 4.25 -12.40
CA ILE A 19 -18.46 4.45 -12.18
C ILE A 19 -17.99 3.62 -10.98
N PHE A 20 -18.78 3.60 -9.89
CA PHE A 20 -18.54 2.68 -8.78
C PHE A 20 -18.63 1.22 -9.25
N MET A 21 -19.65 0.89 -10.05
CA MET A 21 -19.83 -0.46 -10.57
C MET A 21 -18.78 -0.86 -11.64
N LEU A 22 -18.17 0.08 -12.37
CA LEU A 22 -17.10 -0.19 -13.34
C LEU A 22 -15.75 -0.44 -12.65
N VAL A 23 -15.52 0.17 -11.48
CA VAL A 23 -14.44 -0.24 -10.57
C VAL A 23 -14.73 -1.62 -9.96
N GLU A 24 -16.02 -1.96 -9.79
CA GLU A 24 -16.45 -3.15 -9.06
C GLU A 24 -16.61 -4.42 -9.90
N LYS A 25 -17.02 -4.32 -11.17
CA LYS A 25 -17.26 -5.45 -12.09
C LYS A 25 -16.00 -5.79 -12.89
N ASP A 26 -15.36 -6.90 -12.54
CA ASP A 26 -14.61 -7.76 -13.47
C ASP A 26 -13.36 -7.21 -14.14
N CYS A 27 -12.52 -6.45 -13.43
CA CYS A 27 -11.15 -6.23 -13.89
C CYS A 27 -10.15 -7.13 -13.11
N PRO A 28 -9.22 -7.84 -13.78
CA PRO A 28 -8.06 -8.47 -13.13
C PRO A 28 -7.25 -7.50 -12.25
N LEU A 29 -7.47 -6.19 -12.39
CA LEU A 29 -7.01 -5.14 -11.47
C LEU A 29 -7.39 -5.40 -10.00
N ARG A 30 -8.56 -5.97 -9.66
CA ARG A 30 -8.91 -6.21 -8.24
C ARG A 30 -8.01 -7.25 -7.59
N LYS A 31 -7.66 -8.31 -8.34
CA LYS A 31 -6.74 -9.36 -7.87
C LYS A 31 -5.31 -8.82 -7.76
N GLY A 32 -4.87 -8.04 -8.76
CA GLY A 32 -3.57 -7.36 -8.72
C GLY A 32 -3.47 -6.35 -7.59
N LEU A 33 -4.49 -5.53 -7.39
CA LEU A 33 -4.57 -4.54 -6.32
C LEU A 33 -4.61 -5.20 -4.95
N ALA A 34 -5.40 -6.27 -4.76
CA ALA A 34 -5.43 -7.01 -3.50
C ALA A 34 -4.05 -7.60 -3.16
N LEU A 35 -3.32 -8.15 -4.14
CA LEU A 35 -1.96 -8.63 -3.94
C LEU A 35 -1.01 -7.49 -3.56
N VAL A 36 -1.07 -6.37 -4.27
CA VAL A 36 -0.25 -5.17 -3.96
C VAL A 36 -0.56 -4.64 -2.55
N MET A 37 -1.84 -4.61 -2.16
CA MET A 37 -2.24 -4.18 -0.81
C MET A 37 -1.70 -5.13 0.27
N ILE A 38 -1.74 -6.44 0.05
CA ILE A 38 -1.17 -7.44 0.96
C ILE A 38 0.35 -7.31 1.02
N CYS A 39 1.04 -7.18 -0.13
CA CYS A 39 2.48 -6.96 -0.19
C CYS A 39 2.90 -5.67 0.52
N TYR A 40 2.13 -4.60 0.37
CA TYR A 40 2.38 -3.33 1.04
C TYR A 40 2.20 -3.47 2.56
N LYS A 41 1.13 -4.12 3.02
CA LYS A 41 0.88 -4.34 4.44
C LYS A 41 1.99 -5.18 5.09
N ILE A 42 2.40 -6.28 4.45
CA ILE A 42 3.50 -7.12 4.92
C ILE A 42 4.82 -6.34 4.95
N GLN A 43 5.10 -5.52 3.93
CA GLN A 43 6.30 -4.67 3.94
C GLN A 43 6.30 -3.71 5.12
N VAL A 44 5.20 -2.99 5.34
CA VAL A 44 5.06 -2.04 6.46
C VAL A 44 5.21 -2.77 7.80
N GLU A 45 4.57 -3.92 7.99
CA GLU A 45 4.71 -4.74 9.20
C GLU A 45 6.15 -5.22 9.41
N ASN A 46 6.84 -5.66 8.35
CA ASN A 46 8.23 -6.08 8.41
C ASN A 46 9.18 -4.92 8.75
N PHE A 47 8.99 -3.74 8.16
CA PHE A 47 9.74 -2.54 8.52
C PHE A 47 9.50 -2.12 9.97
N LEU A 48 8.26 -2.19 10.44
CA LEU A 48 7.90 -1.88 11.82
C LEU A 48 8.53 -2.87 12.79
N GLN A 49 8.56 -4.16 12.46
CA GLN A 49 9.22 -5.19 13.25
C GLN A 49 10.73 -4.92 13.37
N MET A 50 11.40 -4.63 12.24
CA MET A 50 12.82 -4.27 12.26
C MET A 50 13.10 -3.01 13.07
N ALA A 51 12.25 -1.98 12.95
CA ALA A 51 12.37 -0.76 13.74
C ALA A 51 12.26 -1.05 15.24
N ASN A 52 11.30 -1.89 15.65
CA ASN A 52 11.15 -2.31 17.05
C ASN A 52 12.38 -3.07 17.56
N GLU A 53 12.97 -3.95 16.76
CA GLU A 53 14.20 -4.63 17.13
C GLU A 53 15.39 -3.66 17.30
N LEU A 54 15.51 -2.67 16.42
CA LEU A 54 16.55 -1.64 16.52
C LEU A 54 16.37 -0.78 17.77
N VAL A 55 15.14 -0.36 18.06
CA VAL A 55 14.81 0.39 19.29
C VAL A 55 15.16 -0.44 20.53
N LEU A 56 14.84 -1.74 20.53
CA LEU A 56 15.18 -2.63 21.64
C LEU A 56 16.70 -2.80 21.80
N LYS A 57 17.45 -2.89 20.69
CA LYS A 57 18.93 -2.93 20.73
C LYS A 57 19.51 -1.64 21.31
N ILE A 58 19.00 -0.48 20.90
CA ILE A 58 19.42 0.82 21.45
C ILE A 58 19.12 0.87 22.95
N TYR A 59 17.90 0.51 23.35
CA TYR A 59 17.49 0.44 24.76
C TYR A 59 18.42 -0.47 25.58
N ARG A 60 18.80 -1.63 25.04
CA ARG A 60 19.75 -2.54 25.71
C ARG A 60 21.14 -1.93 25.83
N ILE A 61 21.64 -1.21 24.83
CA ILE A 61 22.95 -0.54 24.91
C ILE A 61 22.90 0.61 25.92
N THR A 62 21.84 1.42 25.92
CA THR A 62 21.71 2.57 26.83
C THR A 62 21.49 2.16 28.28
N ASN A 63 20.77 1.06 28.51
CA ASN A 63 20.48 0.55 29.86
C ASN A 63 21.42 -0.57 30.32
N SER A 64 22.29 -1.08 29.44
CA SER A 64 23.41 -1.89 29.89
C SER A 64 24.32 -0.97 30.71
N PRO A 65 24.60 -1.29 31.98
CA PRO A 65 25.63 -0.57 32.70
C PRO A 65 26.90 -0.70 31.87
N ARG A 66 27.50 0.43 31.49
CA ARG A 66 28.88 0.43 31.01
C ARG A 66 29.64 -0.30 32.11
N GLN A 67 30.10 -1.52 31.86
CA GLN A 67 31.22 -2.04 32.63
C GLN A 67 32.38 -1.15 32.25
N GLN A 68 32.45 -0.03 32.95
CA GLN A 68 33.62 0.80 33.10
C GLN A 68 34.62 -0.14 33.75
N GLY A 69 35.46 -0.75 32.89
CA GLY A 69 36.62 -1.46 33.35
C GLY A 69 37.51 -0.46 34.07
N ASP A 70 37.84 -0.84 35.31
CA ASP A 70 38.85 -0.34 36.25
C ASP A 70 38.87 1.16 36.61
#